data_AF-R8QJN6-F1
#
_entry.id   AF-R8QJN6-F1
#
_cell.length_a   1.000
_cell.length_b   1.000
_cell.length_c   1.000
_cell.angle_alpha   90.00
_cell.angle_beta   90.00
_cell.angle_gamma   90.00
#
_symmetry.space_group_name_H-M   'P 1'
#
loop_
_entity.id
_entity.type
_entity.pdbx_description
1 polymer ?
#
loop_
_entity_poly.entity_id
_entity_poly.type
_entity_poly.pdbx_seq_one_letter_code
_entity_poly.pdbx_strand_id
1 'polypeptide(L)' 'MYKVVKLTAIQKVLEHLEICKSEAIAFGDGGNDVEMLQYVGLGIAMGNGGEELKTRADFVTRKSSEGGISFALKEFGII' A
#
# COMPACT_ATOMS: atom_id res chain seq x y z
N MET A 1 -1.22 14.71 -21.45
CA MET A 1 -2.41 14.27 -20.69
C MET A 1 -1.91 13.42 -19.53
N TYR A 2 -2.08 13.85 -18.29
CA TYR A 2 -1.67 13.06 -17.13
C TYR A 2 -2.73 11.98 -16.87
N LYS A 3 -2.33 10.70 -16.88
CA LYS A 3 -3.20 9.60 -16.46
C LYS A 3 -3.37 9.71 -14.94
N VAL A 4 -4.60 9.94 -14.47
CA VAL A 4 -4.88 10.02 -13.03
C VAL A 4 -5.08 8.61 -12.47
N VAL A 5 -4.08 8.10 -11.77
CA VAL A 5 -4.11 6.83 -11.03
C VAL A 5 -3.50 7.00 -9.65
N LYS A 6 -3.83 6.13 -8.69
CA LYS A 6 -3.38 6.22 -7.29
C LYS A 6 -1.86 6.39 -7.17
N LEU A 7 -1.09 5.65 -7.97
CA LEU A 7 0.38 5.75 -8.02
C LEU A 7 0.86 7.19 -8.30
N THR A 8 0.29 7.86 -9.31
CA THR A 8 0.72 9.23 -9.67
C THR A 8 0.45 10.26 -8.58
N ALA A 9 -0.59 10.03 -7.75
CA ALA A 9 -0.85 10.88 -6.59
C ALA A 9 0.17 10.65 -5.48
N ILE A 10 0.51 9.38 -5.20
CA ILE A 10 1.53 9.01 -4.20
C ILE A 10 2.90 9.59 -4.59
N GLN A 11 3.30 9.49 -5.86
CA GLN A 11 4.55 10.08 -6.35
C GLN A 11 4.63 11.58 -6.06
N LYS A 12 3.55 12.32 -6.33
CA LYS A 12 3.48 13.77 -6.05
C LYS A 12 3.53 14.10 -4.56
N VAL A 13 2.88 13.29 -3.71
CA VAL A 13 2.90 13.50 -2.26
C VAL A 13 4.30 13.25 -1.70
N LEU A 14 4.96 12.17 -2.11
CA LEU A 14 6.32 11.85 -1.67
C LEU A 14 7.33 12.90 -2.14
N GLU A 15 7.21 13.36 -3.39
CA GLU A 15 8.02 14.46 -3.92
C GLU A 15 7.81 15.75 -3.12
N HIS A 16 6.56 16.11 -2.82
CA HIS A 16 6.24 17.32 -2.06
C HIS A 16 6.75 17.28 -0.62
N LEU A 17 6.77 16.09 0.00
CA LEU A 17 7.25 15.90 1.38
C LEU A 17 8.75 15.60 1.47
N GLU A 18 9.45 15.49 0.35
CA GLU A 18 10.86 15.07 0.27
C GLU A 18 11.13 13.71 0.96
N ILE A 19 10.16 12.80 0.90
CA ILE A 19 10.25 11.46 1.50
C ILE A 19 10.61 10.43 0.43
N CYS A 20 11.58 9.56 0.70
CA CYS A 20 11.90 8.47 -0.21
C CYS A 20 10.78 7.44 -0.20
N LYS A 21 10.44 6.89 -1.37
CA LYS A 21 9.43 5.81 -1.47
C LYS A 21 9.73 4.61 -0.56
N SER A 22 11.00 4.33 -0.25
CA SER A 22 11.41 3.26 0.68
C SER A 22 10.98 3.49 2.12
N GLU A 23 10.65 4.72 2.48
CA GLU A 23 10.16 5.12 3.81
C GLU A 23 8.62 5.11 3.88
N ALA A 24 7.95 4.77 2.77
CA ALA A 24 6.51 4.75 2.67
C ALA A 24 5.93 3.34 2.76
N ILE A 25 4.75 3.23 3.36
CA ILE A 25 3.93 2.03 3.43
C ILE A 25 2.59 2.33 2.74
N ALA A 26 2.16 1.45 1.85
CA ALA A 26 0.87 1.55 1.18
C ALA A 26 -0.02 0.37 1.57
N PHE A 27 -1.30 0.64 1.78
CA PHE A 27 -2.32 -0.37 2.06
C PHE A 27 -3.36 -0.35 0.95
N GLY A 28 -3.73 -1.51 0.42
CA GLY A 28 -4.71 -1.63 -0.66
C GLY A 28 -5.57 -2.87 -0.57
N ASP A 29 -6.76 -2.83 -1.16
CA ASP A 29 -7.69 -3.95 -1.22
C ASP A 29 -8.32 -4.16 -2.61
N GLY A 30 -8.11 -3.24 -3.55
CA GLY A 30 -8.60 -3.33 -4.93
C GLY A 30 -7.49 -3.55 -5.96
N GLY A 31 -7.85 -4.02 -7.16
CA GLY A 31 -6.89 -4.17 -8.27
C GLY A 31 -6.24 -2.84 -8.71
N ASN A 32 -6.90 -1.71 -8.47
CA ASN A 32 -6.34 -0.37 -8.71
C ASN A 32 -5.26 0.04 -7.70
N ASP A 33 -4.97 -0.78 -6.69
CA ASP A 33 -3.92 -0.57 -5.70
C ASP A 33 -2.60 -1.26 -6.06
N VAL A 34 -2.60 -2.18 -7.03
CA VAL A 34 -1.42 -2.98 -7.39
C VAL A 34 -0.20 -2.11 -7.68
N GLU A 35 -0.35 -1.12 -8.57
CA GLU A 35 0.76 -0.25 -8.97
C GLU A 35 1.34 0.56 -7.80
N MET A 36 0.52 0.94 -6.80
CA MET A 36 1.02 1.66 -5.64
C MET A 36 1.69 0.75 -4.61
N LEU A 37 1.18 -0.48 -4.41
CA LEU A 37 1.81 -1.44 -3.49
C LEU A 37 3.22 -1.80 -3.95
N GLN A 38 3.42 -2.01 -5.26
CA GLN A 38 4.73 -2.33 -5.82
C GLN A 38 5.71 -1.15 -5.87
N TYR A 39 5.23 0.08 -5.65
CA TYR A 39 6.05 1.28 -5.80
C TYR A 39 6.74 1.70 -4.50
N VAL A 40 6.06 1.56 -3.37
CA VAL A 40 6.54 1.97 -2.04
C VAL A 40 7.51 0.94 -1.44
N GLY A 41 8.13 1.28 -0.31
CA GLY A 41 9.07 0.40 0.40
C GLY A 41 8.41 -0.83 1.02
N LEU A 42 7.14 -0.71 1.41
CA LEU A 42 6.34 -1.83 1.91
C LEU A 42 4.88 -1.74 1.43
N GLY A 43 4.52 -2.60 0.48
CA GLY A 43 3.17 -2.74 -0.04
C GLY A 43 2.39 -3.81 0.70
N ILE A 44 1.24 -3.45 1.28
CA ILE A 44 0.42 -4.34 2.09
C ILE A 44 -0.97 -4.51 1.47
N ALA A 45 -1.31 -5.75 1.12
CA ALA A 45 -2.65 -6.11 0.67
C ALA A 45 -3.55 -6.45 1.86
N MET A 46 -4.78 -5.96 1.87
CA MET A 46 -5.79 -6.34 2.85
C MET A 46 -6.29 -7.76 2.59
N GLY A 47 -6.70 -8.46 3.65
CA GLY A 47 -7.17 -9.84 3.55
C GLY A 47 -8.44 -10.01 2.69
N ASN A 48 -9.23 -8.95 2.55
CA ASN A 48 -10.39 -8.89 1.66
C ASN A 48 -10.04 -8.53 0.20
N GLY A 49 -8.75 -8.31 -0.11
CA GLY A 49 -8.30 -8.01 -1.46
C GLY A 49 -8.30 -9.23 -2.39
N GLY A 50 -8.33 -8.96 -3.70
CA GLY A 50 -8.24 -9.99 -4.72
C GLY A 50 -6.85 -10.65 -4.81
N GLU A 51 -6.79 -11.84 -5.41
CA GLU A 51 -5.54 -12.62 -5.53
C GLU A 51 -4.44 -11.90 -6.28
N GLU A 52 -4.77 -11.15 -7.33
CA GLU A 52 -3.79 -10.34 -8.07
C GLU A 52 -3.09 -9.31 -7.16
N LEU A 53 -3.84 -8.68 -6.26
CA LEU A 53 -3.27 -7.70 -5.34
C LEU A 53 -2.39 -8.38 -4.29
N LYS A 54 -2.89 -9.46 -3.69
CA LYS A 54 -2.19 -10.22 -2.64
C LYS A 54 -0.87 -10.81 -3.13
N THR A 55 -0.83 -11.32 -4.35
CA THR A 55 0.39 -11.91 -4.96
C THR A 55 1.45 -10.88 -5.32
N ARG A 56 1.10 -9.59 -5.36
CA ARG A 56 2.01 -8.47 -5.70
C ARG A 56 2.34 -7.58 -4.52
N ALA A 57 1.85 -7.91 -3.33
CA ALA A 57 2.16 -7.23 -2.07
C ALA A 57 3.30 -7.95 -1.34
N ASP A 58 4.05 -7.19 -0.54
CA ASP A 58 5.09 -7.74 0.33
C ASP A 58 4.49 -8.46 1.55
N PHE A 59 3.28 -8.06 1.95
CA PHE A 59 2.57 -8.66 3.07
C PHE A 59 1.05 -8.66 2.83
N VAL A 60 0.37 -9.71 3.29
CA VAL A 60 -1.09 -9.77 3.32
C VAL A 60 -1.56 -9.68 4.77
N THR A 61 -2.26 -8.60 5.09
CA THR A 61 -2.81 -8.37 6.43
C THR A 61 -4.25 -8.90 6.57
N ARG A 62 -4.89 -8.70 7.73
CA ARG A 62 -6.31 -9.00 7.97
C ARG A 62 -7.21 -8.18 7.04
N LYS A 63 -8.51 -8.48 7.02
CA LYS A 63 -9.47 -7.67 6.27
C LYS A 63 -9.50 -6.24 6.79
N SER A 64 -9.91 -5.30 5.94
CA SER A 64 -10.15 -3.91 6.34
C SER A 64 -11.15 -3.79 7.49
N SER A 65 -12.21 -4.59 7.47
CA SER A 65 -13.22 -4.68 8.54
C SER A 65 -12.72 -5.32 9.85
N GLU A 66 -11.53 -5.91 9.85
CA GLU A 66 -10.96 -6.68 10.97
C GLU A 66 -9.70 -5.99 11.54
N GLY A 67 -9.52 -4.69 11.25
CA GLY A 67 -8.41 -3.89 11.77
C GLY A 67 -7.06 -4.19 11.12
N GLY A 68 -7.04 -4.62 9.85
CA GLY A 68 -5.82 -5.04 9.16
C GLY A 68 -4.69 -4.00 9.13
N ILE A 69 -5.00 -2.70 9.09
CA ILE A 69 -3.95 -1.66 9.17
C ILE A 69 -3.25 -1.73 10.53
N SER A 70 -4.00 -1.68 11.65
CA SER A 70 -3.41 -1.74 13.00
C SER A 70 -2.66 -3.04 13.25
N PHE A 71 -3.18 -4.16 12.77
CA PHE A 71 -2.51 -5.45 12.86
C PHE A 71 -1.13 -5.39 12.17
N ALA A 72 -1.09 -4.96 10.90
CA ALA A 72 0.16 -4.87 10.17
C ALA A 72 1.16 -3.91 10.83
N LEU A 73 0.72 -2.73 11.26
CA LEU A 73 1.61 -1.77 11.91
C LEU A 73 2.25 -2.34 13.19
N LYS A 74 1.53 -3.17 13.95
CA LYS A 74 2.08 -3.90 15.11
C LYS A 74 3.06 -4.99 14.70
N GLU A 75 2.75 -5.77 13.67
CA GLU A 75 3.65 -6.82 13.15
C GLU A 75 5.00 -6.24 12.70
N PHE A 76 5.00 -5.02 12.14
CA PHE A 76 6.20 -4.31 11.72
C PHE A 76 6.80 -3.40 12.82
N GLY A 77 6.25 -3.40 14.04
CA GLY A 77 6.77 -2.63 15.18
C GLY A 77 6.71 -1.11 15.02
N ILE A 78 5.76 -0.61 14.22
CA ILE A 78 5.57 0.83 13.96
C ILE A 78 4.71 1.47 15.06
N ILE A 79 3.78 0.71 15.64
CA ILE A 79 2.93 1.12 16.77
C ILE A 79 2.87 0.06 17.86
#